data_AF-A0A8H7LYI7-F1
#
_entry.id   AF-A0A8H7LYI7-F1
#
_cell.length_a   1.000
_cell.length_b   1.000
_cell.length_c   1.000
_cell.angle_alpha   90.00
_cell.angle_beta   90.00
_cell.angle_gamma   90.00
#
_symmetry.space_group_name_H-M   'P 1'
#
loop_
_entity.id
_entity.type
_entity.pdbx_description
1 polymer ?
#
loop_
_entity_poly.entity_id
_entity_poly.type
_entity_poly.pdbx_seq_one_letter_code
_entity_poly.pdbx_strand_id
1 'polypeptide(L)'
;MTTQFDSIYHGTGVELGKIRFAPAGIAWKALEGEGSIMIQAADIKYCQWLRVSRNFQLRLILKENRRRETFDGFLREDHDKVSQLVTQHYKTQLETKEISVKGWNWGSTDVQGSDLAFIISNRTAFEIPLRSVANSNIAGRTEVSLEFNMSNPTSQPKSKKGRPDELSEIRFYVPGTHEGDGDDEDVSAAQAFHDLIKDKADIGQVTGDVLVSFSEVNIQTPRGRYDIDMFPTFLRLRGKTYDYKILYSSITRLFLLSPDDLHVEMVVGLDPPIRQGQTRYPYLRMLFGRDEDLETEIQMDEEQLKAKYEGKLEKKYDGPAHEVISRIFRGLSGKKIIAPTTFRSHEDMYGVKCNLKAVQGTLFPLEKSLFFVAKQPHLVEFTDIHQVVFSRMGSGTSSARTFDLKVISKTGPEVTFTSINKEEHDPIENYLTSKKVRTKNEMADPDLLGAVVEDSDDDEMQSVASDGSERPKPRAMDSDDESEADEDFEASESDGGSPSESDSEVSDRMSIVSGDLAVADAPKKKKKDGDAPKKGKKDKAAKKEDGPAKKKQKKNTD
;
A
#
# COMPACT_ATOMS: atom_id res chain seq x y z
N MET A 1 4.83 46.63 -15.03
CA MET A 1 5.85 45.82 -15.72
C MET A 1 5.64 44.38 -15.31
N THR A 2 5.95 43.41 -16.17
CA THR A 2 5.80 41.97 -15.88
C THR A 2 7.10 41.27 -16.21
N THR A 3 7.61 40.45 -15.29
CA THR A 3 8.89 39.74 -15.47
C THR A 3 8.64 38.24 -15.58
N GLN A 4 9.28 37.59 -16.55
CA GLN A 4 9.13 36.16 -16.81
C GLN A 4 10.45 35.42 -16.52
N PHE A 5 10.35 34.24 -15.93
CA PHE A 5 11.43 33.26 -15.88
C PHE A 5 10.96 31.99 -16.61
N ASP A 6 11.83 31.45 -17.45
CA ASP A 6 11.58 30.25 -18.24
C ASP A 6 12.22 29.02 -17.57
N SER A 7 11.80 27.81 -17.98
CA SER A 7 12.31 26.54 -17.46
C SER A 7 12.11 26.31 -15.95
N ILE A 8 10.99 26.80 -15.42
CA ILE A 8 10.59 26.63 -14.02
C ILE A 8 9.57 25.49 -13.92
N TYR A 9 9.73 24.60 -12.95
CA TYR A 9 8.76 23.55 -12.61
C TYR A 9 7.75 24.05 -11.59
N HIS A 10 6.56 23.45 -11.54
CA HIS A 10 5.53 23.73 -10.53
C HIS A 10 5.21 22.50 -9.69
N GLY A 11 5.11 22.67 -8.37
CA GLY A 11 4.78 21.59 -7.44
C GLY A 11 5.78 20.44 -7.48
N THR A 12 5.27 19.21 -7.41
CA THR A 12 6.02 17.96 -7.66
C THR A 12 6.01 17.56 -9.15
N GLY A 13 5.61 18.46 -10.04
CA GLY A 13 5.46 18.19 -11.47
C GLY A 13 6.77 17.87 -12.19
N VAL A 14 6.66 17.14 -13.30
CA VAL A 14 7.76 16.86 -14.24
C VAL A 14 7.78 17.80 -15.44
N GLU A 15 6.73 18.59 -15.65
CA GLU A 15 6.64 19.54 -16.76
C GLU A 15 7.42 20.84 -16.47
N LEU A 16 8.20 21.26 -17.46
CA LEU A 16 8.80 22.59 -17.51
C LEU A 16 7.75 23.62 -17.94
N GLY A 17 7.79 24.80 -17.33
CA GLY A 17 6.91 25.92 -17.64
C GLY A 17 7.59 27.27 -17.54
N LYS A 18 6.78 28.31 -17.69
CA LYS A 18 7.16 29.72 -17.62
C LYS A 18 6.39 30.38 -16.49
N ILE A 19 7.10 30.97 -15.54
CA ILE A 19 6.51 31.74 -14.44
C ILE A 19 6.58 33.23 -14.76
N ARG A 20 5.51 33.97 -14.47
CA ARG A 20 5.39 35.41 -14.66
C ARG A 20 4.99 36.08 -13.36
N PHE A 21 5.71 37.15 -13.04
CA PHE A 21 5.42 38.06 -11.93
C PHE A 21 4.72 39.29 -12.48
N ALA A 22 3.61 39.68 -11.87
CA ALA A 22 2.83 40.85 -12.23
C ALA A 22 2.26 41.53 -10.96
N PRO A 23 1.90 42.82 -10.99
CA PRO A 23 1.27 43.49 -9.85
C PRO A 23 -0.02 42.82 -9.34
N ALA A 24 -0.74 42.11 -10.21
CA ALA A 24 -1.95 41.38 -9.85
C ALA A 24 -1.66 40.01 -9.20
N GLY A 25 -0.48 39.43 -9.40
CA GLY A 25 -0.17 38.07 -8.92
C GLY A 25 0.91 37.35 -9.71
N ILE A 26 1.09 36.07 -9.39
CA ILE A 26 2.04 35.16 -10.04
C ILE A 26 1.24 34.18 -10.90
N ALA A 27 1.68 33.96 -12.14
CA ALA A 27 1.10 32.94 -13.02
C ALA A 27 2.19 32.02 -13.58
N TRP A 28 1.97 30.71 -13.55
CA TRP A 28 2.83 29.72 -14.21
C TRP A 28 2.02 28.96 -15.27
N LYS A 29 2.66 28.65 -16.39
CA LYS A 29 2.08 27.85 -17.48
C LYS A 29 3.13 26.89 -18.03
N ALA A 30 2.75 25.63 -18.23
CA ALA A 30 3.58 24.61 -18.87
C ALA A 30 3.99 25.01 -20.31
N LEU A 31 5.13 24.49 -20.76
CA LEU A 31 5.64 24.70 -22.13
C LEU A 31 4.87 23.87 -23.16
N GLU A 32 4.65 22.59 -22.85
CA GLU A 32 4.08 21.59 -23.77
C GLU A 32 2.72 21.03 -23.31
N GLY A 33 2.33 21.28 -22.05
CA GLY A 33 1.08 20.83 -21.44
C GLY A 33 0.03 21.94 -21.29
N GLU A 34 -1.19 21.55 -20.89
CA GLU A 34 -2.26 22.50 -20.52
C GLU A 34 -2.13 23.02 -19.09
N GLY A 35 -1.20 22.49 -18.31
CA GLY A 35 -0.95 22.87 -16.91
C GLY A 35 -0.75 24.37 -16.75
N SER A 36 -1.60 25.00 -15.94
CA SER A 36 -1.44 26.40 -15.56
C SER A 36 -1.99 26.68 -14.17
N ILE A 37 -1.38 27.64 -13.48
CA ILE A 37 -1.79 28.11 -12.16
C ILE A 37 -1.67 29.64 -12.12
N MET A 38 -2.64 30.28 -11.48
CA MET A 38 -2.63 31.72 -11.21
C MET A 38 -2.90 31.94 -9.73
N ILE A 39 -2.04 32.71 -9.08
CA ILE A 39 -2.05 33.01 -7.65
C ILE A 39 -2.18 34.53 -7.53
N GLN A 40 -3.25 35.04 -6.92
CA GLN A 40 -3.44 36.48 -6.79
C GLN A 40 -2.48 37.05 -5.75
N ALA A 41 -2.02 38.28 -5.98
CA ALA A 41 -1.18 39.04 -5.04
C ALA A 41 -1.85 39.17 -3.66
N ALA A 42 -3.19 39.22 -3.62
CA ALA A 42 -3.97 39.28 -2.40
C ALA A 42 -3.88 38.02 -1.54
N ASP A 43 -3.59 36.85 -2.14
CA ASP A 43 -3.59 35.56 -1.45
C ASP A 43 -2.23 35.21 -0.86
N ILE A 44 -1.16 35.83 -1.33
CA ILE A 44 0.21 35.60 -0.85
C ILE A 44 0.35 36.15 0.58
N LYS A 45 0.84 35.30 1.50
CA LYS A 45 1.12 35.68 2.89
C LYS A 45 2.61 35.97 3.12
N TYR A 46 3.48 35.07 2.68
CA TYR A 46 4.94 35.26 2.68
C TYR A 46 5.63 34.35 1.65
N CYS A 47 6.85 34.72 1.29
CA CYS A 47 7.66 34.04 0.28
C CYS A 47 8.96 33.54 0.90
N GLN A 48 9.32 32.29 0.61
CA GLN A 48 10.57 31.67 1.04
C GLN A 48 11.43 31.28 -0.16
N TRP A 49 12.75 31.36 0.02
CA TRP A 49 13.76 30.93 -0.92
C TRP A 49 14.60 29.83 -0.29
N LEU A 50 14.71 28.68 -0.95
CA LEU A 50 15.46 27.54 -0.43
C LEU A 50 16.19 26.79 -1.54
N ARG A 51 17.30 26.13 -1.18
CA ARG A 51 18.00 25.20 -2.05
C ARG A 51 17.21 23.89 -2.12
N VAL A 52 16.99 23.38 -3.34
CA VAL A 52 16.35 22.09 -3.62
C VAL A 52 17.22 21.29 -4.60
N SER A 53 16.85 20.07 -4.99
CA SER A 53 17.62 19.32 -6.01
C SER A 53 17.72 20.10 -7.34
N ARG A 54 16.58 20.64 -7.81
CA ARG A 54 16.43 21.46 -9.01
C ARG A 54 16.82 22.93 -8.77
N ASN A 55 18.09 23.19 -8.48
CA ASN A 55 18.63 24.53 -8.15
C ASN A 55 17.96 25.17 -6.92
N PHE A 56 17.26 26.30 -7.08
CA PHE A 56 16.54 26.99 -6.02
C PHE A 56 15.02 26.94 -6.25
N GLN A 57 14.28 26.88 -5.14
CA GLN A 57 12.83 26.93 -5.10
C GLN A 57 12.37 28.28 -4.54
N LEU A 58 11.48 28.95 -5.27
CA LEU A 58 10.59 29.96 -4.71
C LEU A 58 9.36 29.24 -4.15
N ARG A 59 9.10 29.43 -2.86
CA ARG A 59 7.93 28.91 -2.17
C ARG A 59 7.04 30.05 -1.74
N LEU A 60 5.77 29.99 -2.11
CA LEU A 60 4.74 30.91 -1.68
C LEU A 60 3.89 30.21 -0.62
N ILE A 61 3.68 30.86 0.53
CA ILE A 61 2.68 30.43 1.51
C ILE A 61 1.46 31.33 1.36
N LEU A 62 0.31 30.74 1.06
CA LEU A 62 -0.95 31.45 0.86
C LEU A 62 -1.65 31.72 2.21
N LYS A 63 -2.57 32.69 2.23
CA LYS A 63 -3.36 33.03 3.41
C LYS A 63 -4.36 31.93 3.76
N GLU A 64 -5.02 31.38 2.75
CA GLU A 64 -5.98 30.28 2.89
C GLU A 64 -5.26 28.96 3.24
N ASN A 65 -5.68 28.34 4.36
CA ASN A 65 -5.17 27.07 4.89
C ASN A 65 -3.62 26.94 5.00
N ARG A 66 -2.88 28.05 4.95
CA ARG A 66 -1.41 28.08 4.80
C ARG A 66 -0.89 27.22 3.64
N ARG A 67 -1.68 27.02 2.59
CA ARG A 67 -1.32 26.21 1.43
C ARG A 67 0.00 26.70 0.84
N ARG A 68 0.97 25.79 0.64
CA ARG A 68 2.21 26.08 -0.07
C ARG A 68 2.07 25.85 -1.57
N GLU A 69 2.63 26.77 -2.35
CA GLU A 69 2.86 26.63 -3.79
C GLU A 69 4.36 26.76 -4.06
N THR A 70 4.93 25.82 -4.80
CA THR A 70 6.38 25.70 -5.01
C THR A 70 6.75 25.79 -6.48
N PHE A 71 7.80 26.56 -6.75
CA PHE A 71 8.32 26.79 -8.09
C PHE A 71 9.84 26.56 -8.10
N ASP A 72 10.29 25.55 -8.83
CA ASP A 72 11.66 25.04 -8.78
C ASP A 72 12.40 25.32 -10.09
N GLY A 73 13.72 25.50 -10.02
CA GLY A 73 14.59 25.66 -11.20
C GLY A 73 15.34 27.00 -11.27
N PHE A 74 15.02 27.95 -10.38
CA PHE A 74 15.66 29.26 -10.36
C PHE A 74 17.18 29.17 -10.13
N LEU A 75 17.94 30.05 -10.79
CA LEU A 75 19.38 30.14 -10.60
C LEU A 75 19.71 30.95 -9.33
N ARG A 76 20.94 30.81 -8.83
CA ARG A 76 21.42 31.58 -7.67
C ARG A 76 21.32 33.10 -7.91
N GLU A 77 21.62 33.51 -9.14
CA GLU A 77 21.62 34.91 -9.61
C GLU A 77 20.21 35.51 -9.76
N ASP A 78 19.15 34.69 -9.69
CA ASP A 78 17.78 35.18 -9.77
C ASP A 78 17.24 35.64 -8.41
N HIS A 79 17.93 35.33 -7.30
CA HIS A 79 17.50 35.69 -5.94
C HIS A 79 17.24 37.19 -5.78
N ASP A 80 18.20 38.04 -6.17
CA ASP A 80 18.06 39.50 -6.06
C ASP A 80 16.88 40.02 -6.90
N LYS A 81 16.71 39.49 -8.12
CA LYS A 81 15.61 39.88 -9.03
C LYS A 81 14.26 39.47 -8.45
N VAL A 82 14.13 38.23 -7.96
CA VAL A 82 12.90 37.72 -7.35
C VAL A 82 12.59 38.46 -6.04
N SER A 83 13.59 38.76 -5.22
CA SER A 83 13.45 39.55 -3.99
C SER A 83 12.90 40.95 -4.27
N GLN A 84 13.44 41.64 -5.27
CA GLN A 84 12.93 42.93 -5.74
C GLN A 84 11.49 42.84 -6.25
N LEU A 85 11.16 41.83 -7.06
CA LEU A 85 9.80 41.63 -7.60
C LEU A 85 8.77 41.35 -6.49
N VAL A 86 9.11 40.49 -5.53
CA VAL A 86 8.23 40.16 -4.39
C VAL A 86 7.99 41.39 -3.51
N THR A 87 9.04 42.17 -3.25
CA THR A 87 8.94 43.42 -2.48
C THR A 87 8.11 44.47 -3.24
N GLN A 88 8.34 44.66 -4.53
CA GLN A 88 7.70 45.68 -5.36
C GLN A 88 6.22 45.38 -5.65
N HIS A 89 5.88 44.13 -5.95
CA HIS A 89 4.51 43.75 -6.35
C HIS A 89 3.63 43.31 -5.20
N TYR A 90 4.16 42.54 -4.24
CA TYR A 90 3.35 41.89 -3.19
C TYR A 90 3.56 42.51 -1.80
N LYS A 91 4.50 43.48 -1.68
CA LYS A 91 4.84 44.16 -0.42
C LYS A 91 5.28 43.19 0.68
N THR A 92 5.93 42.10 0.28
CA THR A 92 6.38 41.01 1.16
C THR A 92 7.90 40.88 1.07
N GLN A 93 8.53 40.24 2.05
CA GLN A 93 9.95 39.91 2.00
C GLN A 93 10.16 38.49 1.47
N LEU A 94 11.31 38.26 0.82
CA LEU A 94 11.76 36.94 0.42
C LEU A 94 12.72 36.38 1.48
N GLU A 95 12.23 35.47 2.31
CA GLU A 95 13.00 34.86 3.40
C GLU A 95 13.88 33.71 2.88
N THR A 96 15.20 33.80 3.05
CA THR A 96 16.10 32.68 2.71
C THR A 96 16.10 31.64 3.83
N LYS A 97 15.53 30.45 3.59
CA LYS A 97 15.48 29.33 4.54
C LYS A 97 16.65 28.38 4.30
N GLU A 98 17.57 28.29 5.26
CA GLU A 98 18.66 27.30 5.21
C GLU A 98 18.16 25.88 5.57
N ILE A 99 18.37 24.93 4.65
CA ILE A 99 18.05 23.52 4.86
C ILE A 99 19.20 22.76 5.55
N SER A 100 18.88 21.64 6.20
CA SER A 100 19.90 20.72 6.73
C SER A 100 20.45 19.82 5.64
N VAL A 101 21.78 19.83 5.46
CA VAL A 101 22.51 18.96 4.53
C VAL A 101 23.45 17.98 5.24
N LYS A 102 23.24 17.75 6.55
CA LYS A 102 24.13 16.95 7.41
C LYS A 102 24.10 15.44 7.14
N GLY A 103 23.08 14.93 6.45
CA GLY A 103 22.89 13.49 6.21
C GLY A 103 22.52 12.66 7.46
N TRP A 104 22.22 13.30 8.59
CA TRP A 104 21.80 12.59 9.82
C TRP A 104 20.36 12.06 9.67
N ASN A 105 20.09 10.90 10.27
CA ASN A 105 18.76 10.27 10.30
C ASN A 105 18.04 10.45 11.64
N TRP A 106 18.61 11.18 12.60
CA TRP A 106 18.00 11.55 13.87
C TRP A 106 17.65 13.04 13.91
N GLY A 107 16.51 13.36 14.51
CA GLY A 107 15.93 14.70 14.53
C GLY A 107 14.55 14.69 15.20
N SER A 108 13.84 15.81 15.14
CA SER A 108 12.45 15.93 15.57
C SER A 108 11.50 16.07 14.38
N THR A 109 10.26 15.64 14.56
CA THR A 109 9.16 15.89 13.63
C THR A 109 8.30 17.06 14.13
N ASP A 110 7.79 17.87 13.21
CA ASP A 110 6.91 19.00 13.49
C ASP A 110 5.88 19.17 12.37
N VAL A 111 4.63 19.53 12.71
CA VAL A 111 3.54 19.70 11.73
C VAL A 111 3.34 21.18 11.41
N GLN A 112 3.91 21.62 10.30
CA GLN A 112 3.95 23.01 9.87
C GLN A 112 2.84 23.28 8.84
N GLY A 113 1.62 23.51 9.33
CA GLY A 113 0.45 23.72 8.47
C GLY A 113 -0.06 22.39 7.89
N SER A 114 0.07 22.19 6.58
CA SER A 114 -0.33 20.95 5.89
C SER A 114 0.83 19.98 5.63
N ASP A 115 1.99 20.22 6.23
CA ASP A 115 3.23 19.52 5.92
C ASP A 115 3.91 19.02 7.20
N LEU A 116 4.42 17.79 7.16
CA LEU A 116 5.25 17.18 8.19
C LEU A 116 6.72 17.53 7.90
N ALA A 117 7.32 18.39 8.72
CA ALA A 117 8.72 18.76 8.65
C ALA A 117 9.58 17.81 9.50
N PHE A 118 10.71 17.36 8.95
CA PHE A 118 11.76 16.68 9.71
C PHE A 118 12.91 17.68 9.98
N ILE A 119 13.27 17.86 11.25
CA ILE A 119 14.17 18.92 11.71
C ILE A 119 15.44 18.29 12.32
N ILE A 120 16.59 18.69 11.79
CA ILE A 120 17.92 18.25 12.24
C ILE A 120 18.71 19.48 12.67
N SER A 121 19.12 19.56 13.94
CA SER A 121 19.88 20.71 14.48
C SER A 121 19.19 22.06 14.21
N ASN A 122 17.88 22.16 14.50
CA ASN A 122 17.03 23.34 14.27
C ASN A 122 16.93 23.80 12.80
N ARG A 123 17.28 22.94 11.83
CA ARG A 123 17.12 23.19 10.39
C ARG A 123 16.25 22.12 9.77
N THR A 124 15.30 22.50 8.92
CA THR A 124 14.48 21.53 8.19
C THR A 124 15.34 20.75 7.19
N ALA A 125 15.29 19.42 7.25
CA ALA A 125 15.96 18.53 6.32
C ALA A 125 15.07 18.22 5.10
N PHE A 126 13.82 17.82 5.37
CA PHE A 126 12.79 17.59 4.36
C PHE A 126 11.40 17.87 4.91
N GLU A 127 10.40 17.99 4.04
CA GLU A 127 9.01 18.30 4.39
C GLU A 127 8.05 17.47 3.53
N ILE A 128 7.21 16.67 4.16
CA ILE A 128 6.27 15.75 3.50
C ILE A 128 4.88 16.40 3.48
N PRO A 129 4.23 16.57 2.31
CA PRO A 129 2.86 17.07 2.27
C PRO A 129 1.90 16.02 2.83
N LEU A 130 1.20 16.33 3.93
CA LEU A 130 0.30 15.39 4.59
C LEU A 130 -0.85 14.96 3.67
N ARG A 131 -1.34 15.87 2.82
CA ARG A 131 -2.31 15.57 1.73
C ARG A 131 -1.88 14.48 0.73
N SER A 132 -0.60 14.11 0.70
CA SER A 132 -0.08 13.05 -0.19
C SER A 132 0.01 11.70 0.50
N VAL A 133 -0.09 11.65 1.83
CA VAL A 133 -0.16 10.42 2.61
C VAL A 133 -1.53 9.77 2.33
N ALA A 134 -1.51 8.54 1.83
CA ALA A 134 -2.70 7.73 1.58
C ALA A 134 -3.16 7.04 2.88
N ASN A 135 -2.20 6.57 3.66
CA ASN A 135 -2.43 5.75 4.85
C ASN A 135 -1.26 5.94 5.84
N SER A 136 -1.53 5.76 7.12
CA SER A 136 -0.51 5.66 8.16
C SER A 136 -0.77 4.41 8.99
N ASN A 137 0.29 3.76 9.45
CA ASN A 137 0.19 2.56 10.26
C ASN A 137 1.34 2.49 11.28
N ILE A 138 1.11 1.87 12.42
CA ILE A 138 2.12 1.63 13.45
C ILE A 138 2.66 0.22 13.25
N ALA A 139 3.96 0.11 12.99
CA ALA A 139 4.67 -1.16 12.94
C ALA A 139 5.36 -1.41 14.29
N GLY A 140 5.03 -2.52 14.94
CA GLY A 140 5.52 -2.84 16.28
C GLY A 140 4.93 -1.89 17.34
N ARG A 141 5.80 -1.24 18.13
CA ARG A 141 5.42 -0.28 19.19
C ARG A 141 6.00 1.12 19.04
N THR A 142 7.01 1.26 18.18
CA THR A 142 7.88 2.44 18.08
C THR A 142 8.17 2.83 16.62
N GLU A 143 7.56 2.18 15.62
CA GLU A 143 7.71 2.58 14.22
C GLU A 143 6.37 3.08 13.65
N VAL A 144 6.40 4.20 12.92
CA VAL A 144 5.23 4.74 12.22
C VAL A 144 5.53 4.81 10.73
N SER A 145 4.82 4.00 9.94
CA SER A 145 4.83 4.04 8.47
C SER A 145 3.84 5.06 7.95
N LEU A 146 4.23 5.71 6.85
CA LEU A 146 3.41 6.58 6.02
C LEU A 146 3.49 6.06 4.59
N GLU A 147 2.36 5.60 4.05
CA GLU A 147 2.22 5.15 2.67
C GLU A 147 1.66 6.31 1.82
N PHE A 148 2.20 6.52 0.62
CA PHE A 148 1.84 7.67 -0.23
C PHE A 148 0.87 7.29 -1.36
N ASN A 149 0.06 8.28 -1.76
CA ASN A 149 -0.79 8.20 -2.95
C ASN A 149 0.09 8.20 -4.20
N MET A 150 0.43 7.01 -4.71
CA MET A 150 1.13 6.84 -5.99
C MET A 150 0.32 7.49 -7.13
N SER A 151 1.00 8.26 -7.98
CA SER A 151 0.38 8.91 -9.13
C SER A 151 -0.29 7.90 -10.09
N ASN A 152 -1.51 8.22 -10.53
CA ASN A 152 -2.29 7.34 -11.39
C ASN A 152 -1.58 7.17 -12.75
N PRO A 153 -1.47 5.94 -13.32
CA PRO A 153 -0.63 5.66 -14.49
C PRO A 153 -1.06 6.39 -15.77
N THR A 154 -2.25 6.99 -15.79
CA THR A 154 -2.75 7.85 -16.88
C THR A 154 -1.98 9.16 -17.05
N SER A 155 -1.22 9.60 -16.04
CA SER A 155 -0.36 10.80 -16.10
C SER A 155 1.11 10.49 -16.37
N GLN A 156 1.50 9.21 -16.46
CA GLN A 156 2.88 8.84 -16.74
C GLN A 156 3.16 8.76 -18.25
N PRO A 157 4.35 9.18 -18.72
CA PRO A 157 4.73 9.04 -20.12
C PRO A 157 4.72 7.57 -20.53
N LYS A 158 4.21 7.28 -21.74
CA LYS A 158 4.07 5.91 -22.29
C LYS A 158 5.42 5.18 -22.51
N SER A 159 6.54 5.88 -22.34
CA SER A 159 7.91 5.36 -22.45
C SER A 159 8.36 4.66 -21.16
N LYS A 160 9.01 3.50 -21.27
CA LYS A 160 9.74 2.88 -20.15
C LYS A 160 11.04 3.63 -19.79
N LYS A 161 11.64 4.37 -20.74
CA LYS A 161 12.76 5.28 -20.47
C LYS A 161 12.22 6.60 -19.91
N GLY A 162 12.70 7.01 -18.74
CA GLY A 162 12.35 8.28 -18.10
C GLY A 162 11.17 8.23 -17.11
N ARG A 163 10.84 7.06 -16.54
CA ARG A 163 9.98 7.04 -15.35
C ARG A 163 10.75 7.60 -14.15
N PRO A 164 10.19 8.57 -13.41
CA PRO A 164 10.82 9.07 -12.19
C PRO A 164 10.70 8.05 -11.06
N ASP A 165 11.65 8.07 -10.13
CA ASP A 165 11.51 7.40 -8.84
C ASP A 165 10.45 8.14 -8.00
N GLU A 166 9.57 7.39 -7.35
CA GLU A 166 8.43 7.90 -6.58
C GLU A 166 8.46 7.30 -5.17
N LEU A 167 8.43 8.16 -4.14
CA LEU A 167 8.45 7.73 -2.74
C LEU A 167 7.12 7.03 -2.40
N SER A 168 7.17 5.71 -2.19
CA SER A 168 5.96 4.92 -1.91
C SER A 168 5.63 4.78 -0.42
N GLU A 169 6.65 4.67 0.44
CA GLU A 169 6.53 4.54 1.89
C GLU A 169 7.72 5.25 2.54
N ILE A 170 7.50 5.90 3.69
CA ILE A 170 8.56 6.26 4.65
C ILE A 170 8.18 5.71 6.02
N ARG A 171 9.16 5.26 6.79
CA ARG A 171 8.95 4.81 8.18
C ARG A 171 9.84 5.60 9.13
N PHE A 172 9.23 6.11 10.20
CA PHE A 172 9.91 6.80 11.28
C PHE A 172 10.04 5.89 12.49
N TYR A 173 11.20 5.89 13.13
CA TYR A 173 11.37 5.36 14.48
C TYR A 173 11.06 6.49 15.49
N VAL A 174 10.05 6.27 16.32
CA VAL A 174 9.52 7.20 17.32
C VAL A 174 9.61 6.51 18.69
N PRO A 175 10.71 6.70 19.45
CA PRO A 175 10.89 6.12 20.77
C PRO A 175 10.12 6.87 21.86
N GLY A 176 9.80 6.17 22.95
CA GLY A 176 9.26 6.74 24.18
C GLY A 176 7.73 6.69 24.32
N THR A 177 7.25 7.14 25.47
CA THR A 177 5.84 7.43 25.76
C THR A 177 5.58 8.93 25.63
N HIS A 178 4.35 9.30 25.30
CA HIS A 178 3.92 10.69 25.28
C HIS A 178 3.32 11.03 26.65
N GLU A 179 3.94 11.92 27.41
CA GLU A 179 3.34 12.44 28.64
C GLU A 179 2.08 13.24 28.27
N GLY A 180 0.91 12.67 28.54
CA GLY A 180 -0.38 13.34 28.42
C GLY A 180 -0.67 14.19 29.66
N ASP A 181 -1.30 15.34 29.48
CA ASP A 181 -1.64 16.26 30.58
C ASP A 181 -2.96 15.80 31.29
N GLY A 182 -3.01 14.54 31.73
CA GLY A 182 -4.16 13.88 32.35
C GLY A 182 -3.94 12.41 32.74
N ASP A 183 -4.72 11.92 33.72
CA ASP A 183 -4.64 10.59 34.38
C ASP A 183 -5.06 9.38 33.50
N ASP A 184 -4.81 9.38 32.19
CA ASP A 184 -5.11 8.25 31.27
C ASP A 184 -3.83 7.56 30.77
N GLU A 185 -3.94 6.26 30.46
CA GLU A 185 -2.85 5.28 30.24
C GLU A 185 -1.68 5.77 29.33
N ASP A 186 -0.44 5.34 29.65
CA ASP A 186 0.81 5.65 28.92
C ASP A 186 0.72 5.45 27.39
N VAL A 187 0.27 6.47 26.65
CA VAL A 187 0.17 6.43 25.20
C VAL A 187 1.59 6.42 24.60
N SER A 188 1.92 5.42 23.79
CA SER A 188 3.19 5.39 23.05
C SER A 188 3.36 6.67 22.21
N ALA A 189 4.55 7.27 22.19
CA ALA A 189 4.82 8.43 21.35
C ALA A 189 4.58 8.13 19.86
N ALA A 190 4.75 6.88 19.44
CA ALA A 190 4.38 6.43 18.09
C ALA A 190 2.86 6.45 17.83
N GLN A 191 2.03 6.16 18.85
CA GLN A 191 0.56 6.23 18.74
C GLN A 191 0.11 7.69 18.63
N ALA A 192 0.58 8.57 19.52
CA ALA A 192 0.29 10.00 19.46
C ALA A 192 0.72 10.63 18.12
N PHE A 193 1.88 10.22 17.59
CA PHE A 193 2.36 10.67 16.28
C PHE A 193 1.52 10.15 15.11
N HIS A 194 1.10 8.88 15.15
CA HIS A 194 0.17 8.30 14.17
C HIS A 194 -1.17 9.04 14.15
N ASP A 195 -1.78 9.26 15.32
CA ASP A 195 -3.08 9.92 15.43
C ASP A 195 -3.02 11.39 15.01
N LEU A 196 -1.93 12.11 15.35
CA LEU A 196 -1.66 13.47 14.87
C LEU A 196 -1.61 13.53 13.34
N ILE A 197 -0.91 12.57 12.70
CA ILE A 197 -0.83 12.50 11.24
C ILE A 197 -2.20 12.15 10.65
N LYS A 198 -2.92 11.19 11.24
CA LYS A 198 -4.23 10.74 10.77
C LYS A 198 -5.25 11.87 10.74
N ASP A 199 -5.28 12.69 11.79
CA ASP A 199 -6.08 13.93 11.86
C ASP A 199 -5.62 14.95 10.81
N LYS A 200 -4.32 15.25 10.74
CA LYS A 200 -3.79 16.35 9.91
C LYS A 200 -3.64 16.04 8.42
N ALA A 201 -3.66 14.76 8.04
CA ALA A 201 -3.65 14.31 6.65
C ALA A 201 -5.06 13.98 6.12
N ASP A 202 -6.12 14.21 6.91
CA ASP A 202 -7.49 13.83 6.61
C ASP A 202 -7.65 12.33 6.29
N ILE A 203 -6.79 11.46 6.86
CA ILE A 203 -6.76 10.01 6.59
C ILE A 203 -8.00 9.38 7.21
N GLY A 204 -9.03 9.27 6.38
CA GLY A 204 -10.32 8.71 6.74
C GLY A 204 -11.46 9.71 6.89
N GLN A 205 -11.24 11.01 6.68
CA GLN A 205 -12.35 11.95 6.49
C GLN A 205 -12.91 11.79 5.07
N VAL A 206 -13.95 10.97 4.94
CA VAL A 206 -14.71 10.88 3.69
C VAL A 206 -15.74 11.99 3.66
N THR A 207 -15.59 12.91 2.71
CA THR A 207 -16.67 13.80 2.28
C THR A 207 -17.64 13.04 1.37
N GLY A 208 -18.71 12.52 1.96
CA GLY A 208 -19.79 11.85 1.25
C GLY A 208 -20.62 10.98 2.20
N ASP A 209 -21.92 10.92 1.98
CA ASP A 209 -22.81 10.10 2.80
C ASP A 209 -22.60 8.60 2.52
N VAL A 210 -22.54 7.81 3.59
CA VAL A 210 -22.45 6.35 3.51
C VAL A 210 -23.80 5.81 3.04
N LEU A 211 -23.81 5.01 1.98
CA LEU A 211 -25.01 4.37 1.46
C LEU A 211 -25.41 3.15 2.29
N VAL A 212 -24.43 2.33 2.65
CA VAL A 212 -24.58 1.13 3.49
C VAL A 212 -23.21 0.77 4.08
N SER A 213 -23.19 0.23 5.29
CA SER A 213 -22.00 -0.34 5.93
C SER A 213 -22.24 -1.80 6.28
N PHE A 214 -21.25 -2.66 6.03
CA PHE A 214 -21.22 -4.05 6.46
C PHE A 214 -20.11 -4.23 7.48
N SER A 215 -20.44 -4.61 8.72
CA SER A 215 -19.45 -4.76 9.80
C SER A 215 -18.84 -6.16 9.85
N GLU A 216 -17.59 -6.24 10.29
CA GLU A 216 -16.84 -7.48 10.57
C GLU A 216 -16.74 -8.50 9.41
N VAL A 217 -16.87 -8.08 8.15
CA VAL A 217 -16.82 -8.97 6.99
C VAL A 217 -15.50 -9.75 6.96
N ASN A 218 -15.61 -11.08 6.82
CA ASN A 218 -14.49 -12.00 6.84
C ASN A 218 -13.77 -12.05 5.48
N ILE A 219 -12.60 -11.42 5.40
CA ILE A 219 -11.81 -11.33 4.17
C ILE A 219 -10.61 -12.29 4.26
N GLN A 220 -10.53 -13.21 3.31
CA GLN A 220 -9.45 -14.20 3.21
C GLN A 220 -8.19 -13.61 2.56
N THR A 221 -8.34 -12.59 1.72
CA THR A 221 -7.24 -11.94 1.00
C THR A 221 -7.63 -10.50 0.67
N PRO A 222 -6.98 -9.46 1.26
CA PRO A 222 -6.01 -9.54 2.36
C PRO A 222 -6.66 -10.17 3.61
N ARG A 223 -5.91 -10.97 4.38
CA ARG A 223 -6.49 -11.71 5.51
C ARG A 223 -6.84 -10.78 6.67
N GLY A 224 -8.11 -10.70 7.04
CA GLY A 224 -8.58 -9.95 8.20
C GLY A 224 -10.11 -9.83 8.27
N ARG A 225 -10.63 -9.28 9.37
CA ARG A 225 -11.99 -8.73 9.42
C ARG A 225 -11.95 -7.25 9.08
N TYR A 226 -12.83 -6.82 8.20
CA TYR A 226 -12.92 -5.44 7.73
C TYR A 226 -14.38 -4.99 7.74
N ASP A 227 -14.61 -3.74 8.15
CA ASP A 227 -15.87 -3.06 7.88
C ASP A 227 -15.84 -2.52 6.46
N ILE A 228 -16.90 -2.72 5.69
CA ILE A 228 -17.06 -2.27 4.32
C ILE A 228 -18.09 -1.14 4.29
N ASP A 229 -17.64 0.11 4.20
CA ASP A 229 -18.54 1.25 3.96
C ASP A 229 -18.63 1.52 2.47
N MET A 230 -19.85 1.68 1.95
CA MET A 230 -20.10 1.95 0.54
C MET A 230 -20.57 3.39 0.34
N PHE A 231 -19.90 4.11 -0.55
CA PHE A 231 -20.22 5.48 -0.96
C PHE A 231 -20.64 5.50 -2.44
N PRO A 232 -21.26 6.57 -2.98
CA PRO A 232 -21.74 6.58 -4.37
C PRO A 232 -20.71 6.29 -5.47
N THR A 233 -19.41 6.48 -5.22
CA THR A 233 -18.34 6.35 -6.24
C THR A 233 -17.21 5.39 -5.84
N PHE A 234 -17.17 4.95 -4.58
CA PHE A 234 -16.12 4.08 -4.05
C PHE A 234 -16.61 3.32 -2.81
N LEU A 235 -15.92 2.24 -2.47
CA LEU A 235 -16.05 1.59 -1.16
C LEU A 235 -14.80 1.83 -0.32
N ARG A 236 -14.95 1.76 0.99
CA ARG A 236 -13.87 1.84 1.98
C ARG A 236 -13.84 0.54 2.78
N LEU A 237 -12.67 -0.07 2.87
CA LEU A 237 -12.38 -1.25 3.68
C LEU A 237 -11.63 -0.82 4.92
N ARG A 238 -12.33 -0.65 6.05
CA ARG A 238 -11.73 -0.31 7.34
C ARG A 238 -11.35 -1.58 8.10
N GLY A 239 -10.07 -1.91 8.13
CA GLY A 239 -9.51 -2.90 9.05
C GLY A 239 -8.97 -2.25 10.32
N LYS A 240 -8.57 -3.06 11.30
CA LYS A 240 -7.90 -2.57 12.53
C LYS A 240 -6.53 -1.91 12.27
N THR A 241 -5.87 -2.26 11.17
CA THR A 241 -4.47 -1.90 10.87
C THR A 241 -4.30 -1.24 9.50
N TYR A 242 -5.22 -1.45 8.58
CA TYR A 242 -5.16 -0.94 7.20
C TYR A 242 -6.54 -0.48 6.76
N ASP A 243 -6.57 0.66 6.08
CA ASP A 243 -7.75 1.27 5.49
C ASP A 243 -7.56 1.37 3.97
N TYR A 244 -8.47 0.82 3.17
CA TYR A 244 -8.36 0.86 1.70
C TYR A 244 -9.56 1.56 1.07
N LYS A 245 -9.29 2.62 0.31
CA LYS A 245 -10.28 3.28 -0.55
C LYS A 245 -10.24 2.67 -1.95
N ILE A 246 -11.28 1.94 -2.34
CA ILE A 246 -11.39 1.27 -3.65
C ILE A 246 -12.46 1.96 -4.49
N LEU A 247 -12.05 2.63 -5.57
CA LEU A 247 -12.96 3.20 -6.56
C LEU A 247 -13.73 2.11 -7.29
N TYR A 248 -15.03 2.30 -7.56
CA TYR A 248 -15.81 1.32 -8.32
C TYR A 248 -15.34 1.15 -9.76
N SER A 249 -14.68 2.17 -10.33
CA SER A 249 -14.01 2.08 -11.63
C SER A 249 -12.89 1.05 -11.67
N SER A 250 -12.24 0.78 -10.52
CA SER A 250 -11.13 -0.17 -10.40
C SER A 250 -11.61 -1.62 -10.26
N ILE A 251 -12.90 -1.84 -9.99
CA ILE A 251 -13.47 -3.19 -9.95
C ILE A 251 -13.58 -3.69 -11.40
N THR A 252 -12.90 -4.78 -11.72
CA THR A 252 -12.92 -5.36 -13.08
C THR A 252 -14.03 -6.40 -13.23
N ARG A 253 -14.14 -7.34 -12.28
CA ARG A 253 -15.07 -8.48 -12.29
C ARG A 253 -15.54 -8.82 -10.88
N LEU A 254 -16.75 -9.36 -10.78
CA LEU A 254 -17.31 -9.94 -9.56
C LEU A 254 -17.55 -11.42 -9.80
N PHE A 255 -17.04 -12.28 -8.93
CA PHE A 255 -17.28 -13.72 -8.95
C PHE A 255 -18.03 -14.13 -7.68
N LEU A 256 -18.99 -15.04 -7.80
CA LEU A 256 -19.69 -15.66 -6.68
C LEU A 256 -19.57 -17.18 -6.83
N LEU A 257 -18.91 -17.83 -5.88
CA LEU A 257 -18.42 -19.19 -5.97
C LEU A 257 -18.74 -19.95 -4.68
N SER A 258 -19.09 -21.23 -4.78
CA SER A 258 -19.26 -22.11 -3.60
C SER A 258 -18.11 -23.12 -3.59
N PRO A 259 -17.06 -22.92 -2.75
CA PRO A 259 -15.95 -23.86 -2.66
C PRO A 259 -16.29 -25.16 -1.92
N ASP A 260 -17.25 -25.10 -1.00
CA ASP A 260 -17.82 -26.22 -0.25
C ASP A 260 -19.32 -25.93 -0.03
N ASP A 261 -20.10 -26.91 0.46
CA ASP A 261 -21.55 -26.72 0.68
C ASP A 261 -21.92 -25.65 1.72
N LEU A 262 -21.06 -25.45 2.73
CA LEU A 262 -21.31 -24.60 3.90
C LEU A 262 -20.97 -23.12 3.70
N HIS A 263 -20.15 -22.80 2.69
CA HIS A 263 -19.58 -21.47 2.51
C HIS A 263 -19.80 -20.93 1.10
N VAL A 264 -20.03 -19.62 1.01
CA VAL A 264 -20.06 -18.92 -0.27
C VAL A 264 -18.95 -17.88 -0.27
N GLU A 265 -18.13 -17.92 -1.31
CA GLU A 265 -17.02 -17.00 -1.51
C GLU A 265 -17.32 -16.01 -2.64
N MET A 266 -17.22 -14.73 -2.32
CA MET A 266 -17.28 -13.65 -3.30
C MET A 266 -15.88 -13.11 -3.57
N VAL A 267 -15.46 -13.14 -4.84
CA VAL A 267 -14.15 -12.63 -5.25
C VAL A 267 -14.31 -11.40 -6.16
N VAL A 268 -13.68 -10.29 -5.77
CA VAL A 268 -13.71 -9.02 -6.49
C VAL A 268 -12.35 -8.82 -7.15
N GLY A 269 -12.30 -8.76 -8.48
CA GLY A 269 -11.10 -8.41 -9.24
C GLY A 269 -10.85 -6.91 -9.25
N LEU A 270 -9.60 -6.50 -9.03
CA LEU A 270 -9.18 -5.12 -8.82
C LEU A 270 -8.01 -4.75 -9.75
N ASP A 271 -8.20 -3.70 -10.56
CA ASP A 271 -7.15 -3.07 -11.36
C ASP A 271 -7.30 -1.54 -11.28
N PRO A 272 -6.36 -0.80 -10.65
CA PRO A 272 -5.14 -1.28 -10.02
C PRO A 272 -5.38 -2.15 -8.76
N PRO A 273 -4.46 -3.08 -8.43
CA PRO A 273 -4.52 -3.88 -7.22
C PRO A 273 -4.30 -3.02 -5.97
N ILE A 274 -5.00 -3.34 -4.87
CA ILE A 274 -4.69 -2.75 -3.56
C ILE A 274 -3.29 -3.19 -3.10
N ARG A 275 -2.66 -2.38 -2.25
CA ARG A 275 -1.31 -2.64 -1.73
C ARG A 275 -1.29 -2.66 -0.21
N GLN A 276 -0.35 -3.42 0.33
CA GLN A 276 -0.06 -3.49 1.76
C GLN A 276 1.46 -3.57 1.88
N GLY A 277 2.12 -2.43 2.11
CA GLY A 277 3.55 -2.27 1.84
C GLY A 277 3.92 -2.74 0.41
N GLN A 278 4.89 -3.66 0.30
CA GLN A 278 5.34 -4.21 -0.97
C GLN A 278 4.35 -5.18 -1.65
N THR A 279 3.43 -5.80 -0.89
CA THR A 279 2.51 -6.82 -1.42
C THR A 279 1.36 -6.17 -2.16
N ARG A 280 0.96 -6.75 -3.31
CA ARG A 280 -0.20 -6.31 -4.11
C ARG A 280 -1.26 -7.41 -4.15
N TYR A 281 -2.52 -7.03 -3.93
CA TYR A 281 -3.67 -7.92 -4.04
C TYR A 281 -4.57 -7.50 -5.21
N PRO A 282 -4.50 -8.20 -6.37
CA PRO A 282 -5.40 -7.97 -7.49
C PRO A 282 -6.80 -8.58 -7.31
N TYR A 283 -7.01 -9.32 -6.22
CA TYR A 283 -8.29 -9.92 -5.86
C TYR A 283 -8.57 -9.71 -4.37
N LEU A 284 -9.77 -9.22 -4.06
CA LEU A 284 -10.35 -9.23 -2.73
C LEU A 284 -11.22 -10.48 -2.59
N ARG A 285 -10.99 -11.28 -1.55
CA ARG A 285 -11.71 -12.55 -1.30
C ARG A 285 -12.54 -12.44 -0.01
N MET A 286 -13.86 -12.44 -0.11
CA MET A 286 -14.79 -12.38 1.02
C MET A 286 -15.47 -13.74 1.19
N LEU A 287 -15.47 -14.30 2.40
CA LEU A 287 -16.02 -15.62 2.71
C LEU A 287 -17.19 -15.50 3.69
N PHE A 288 -18.35 -15.97 3.26
CA PHE A 288 -19.61 -15.93 4.01
C PHE A 288 -20.06 -17.34 4.40
N GLY A 289 -20.77 -17.45 5.53
CA GLY A 289 -21.57 -18.63 5.82
C GLY A 289 -22.75 -18.71 4.85
N ARG A 290 -23.18 -19.93 4.50
CA ARG A 290 -24.38 -20.10 3.68
C ARG A 290 -25.68 -19.78 4.43
N ASP A 291 -25.67 -20.04 5.74
CA ASP A 291 -26.74 -19.77 6.70
C ASP A 291 -26.60 -18.37 7.38
N GLU A 292 -25.75 -17.50 6.83
CA GLU A 292 -25.53 -16.14 7.33
C GLU A 292 -26.53 -15.19 6.64
N ASP A 293 -27.59 -14.80 7.34
CA ASP A 293 -28.58 -13.82 6.88
C ASP A 293 -28.21 -12.38 7.26
N LEU A 294 -28.62 -11.41 6.44
CA LEU A 294 -28.24 -10.01 6.57
C LEU A 294 -29.37 -9.04 6.14
N GLU A 295 -29.99 -8.37 7.12
CA GLU A 295 -30.91 -7.26 6.85
C GLU A 295 -30.14 -5.93 6.71
N THR A 296 -30.30 -5.21 5.61
CA THR A 296 -29.71 -3.86 5.42
C THR A 296 -30.63 -2.91 4.66
N GLU A 297 -30.64 -1.63 5.05
CA GLU A 297 -31.35 -0.54 4.35
C GLU A 297 -30.33 0.45 3.75
N ILE A 298 -30.48 0.73 2.45
CA ILE A 298 -29.68 1.73 1.73
C ILE A 298 -30.18 3.13 2.11
N GLN A 299 -29.26 3.98 2.56
CA GLN A 299 -29.51 5.37 2.95
C GLN A 299 -29.63 6.28 1.70
N MET A 300 -30.66 6.05 0.88
CA MET A 300 -31.03 6.89 -0.27
C MET A 300 -32.54 6.97 -0.47
N ASP A 301 -32.99 8.09 -1.04
CA ASP A 301 -34.37 8.25 -1.51
C ASP A 301 -34.66 7.34 -2.72
N GLU A 302 -35.87 6.76 -2.74
CA GLU A 302 -36.30 5.82 -3.80
C GLU A 302 -36.32 6.44 -5.20
N GLU A 303 -36.56 7.75 -5.28
CA GLU A 303 -36.52 8.52 -6.52
C GLU A 303 -35.09 8.64 -7.06
N GLN A 304 -34.10 8.88 -6.18
CA GLN A 304 -32.69 8.92 -6.56
C GLN A 304 -32.15 7.53 -6.93
N LEU A 305 -32.60 6.49 -6.24
CA LEU A 305 -32.30 5.09 -6.54
C LEU A 305 -32.77 4.70 -7.95
N LYS A 306 -34.01 5.03 -8.31
CA LYS A 306 -34.55 4.80 -9.66
C LYS A 306 -33.84 5.64 -10.73
N ALA A 307 -33.55 6.91 -10.44
CA ALA A 307 -32.92 7.83 -11.40
C ALA A 307 -31.44 7.53 -11.68
N LYS A 308 -30.64 7.15 -10.67
CA LYS A 308 -29.19 6.91 -10.81
C LYS A 308 -28.82 5.46 -11.11
N TYR A 309 -29.55 4.50 -10.56
CA TYR A 309 -29.18 3.07 -10.62
C TYR A 309 -30.15 2.21 -11.44
N GLU A 310 -31.09 2.82 -12.18
CA GLU A 310 -32.01 2.15 -13.10
C GLU A 310 -32.85 1.03 -12.44
N GLY A 311 -33.11 1.13 -11.13
CA GLY A 311 -33.80 0.08 -10.37
C GLY A 311 -32.98 -1.19 -10.11
N LYS A 312 -31.66 -1.17 -10.31
CA LYS A 312 -30.74 -2.29 -9.99
C LYS A 312 -30.43 -2.42 -8.49
N LEU A 313 -30.93 -1.49 -7.68
CA LEU A 313 -30.80 -1.48 -6.23
C LEU A 313 -32.18 -1.30 -5.60
N GLU A 314 -32.47 -2.13 -4.61
CA GLU A 314 -33.63 -2.03 -3.74
C GLU A 314 -33.28 -1.18 -2.51
N LYS A 315 -34.29 -0.61 -1.83
CA LYS A 315 -34.06 0.21 -0.63
C LYS A 315 -33.74 -0.64 0.59
N LYS A 316 -34.43 -1.78 0.74
CA LYS A 316 -34.23 -2.76 1.80
C LYS A 316 -33.84 -4.09 1.19
N TYR A 317 -32.88 -4.74 1.81
CA TYR A 317 -32.48 -6.11 1.52
C TYR A 317 -32.63 -6.96 2.77
N ASP A 318 -33.14 -8.16 2.56
CA ASP A 318 -33.29 -9.21 3.56
C ASP A 318 -33.01 -10.56 2.87
N GLY A 319 -32.43 -11.51 3.60
CA GLY A 319 -31.93 -12.79 3.11
C GLY A 319 -30.41 -12.98 3.21
N PRO A 320 -29.84 -13.99 2.52
CA PRO A 320 -28.46 -14.41 2.75
C PRO A 320 -27.42 -13.33 2.43
N ALA A 321 -26.46 -13.14 3.33
CA ALA A 321 -25.43 -12.10 3.28
C ALA A 321 -24.66 -12.07 1.96
N HIS A 322 -24.30 -13.25 1.44
CA HIS A 322 -23.60 -13.38 0.15
C HIS A 322 -24.45 -12.89 -1.04
N GLU A 323 -25.78 -13.04 -0.99
CA GLU A 323 -26.68 -12.53 -2.02
C GLU A 323 -26.90 -11.02 -1.86
N VAL A 324 -27.20 -10.56 -0.65
CA VAL A 324 -27.40 -9.12 -0.33
C VAL A 324 -26.17 -8.29 -0.73
N ILE A 325 -24.99 -8.69 -0.27
CA ILE A 325 -23.73 -7.99 -0.57
C ILE A 325 -23.43 -8.05 -2.07
N SER A 326 -23.57 -9.20 -2.73
CA SER A 326 -23.27 -9.31 -4.17
C SER A 326 -24.23 -8.50 -5.05
N ARG A 327 -25.54 -8.44 -4.71
CA ARG A 327 -26.52 -7.56 -5.37
C ARG A 327 -26.12 -6.09 -5.23
N ILE A 328 -25.75 -5.64 -4.03
CA ILE A 328 -25.35 -4.25 -3.76
C ILE A 328 -24.06 -3.89 -4.51
N PHE A 329 -23.03 -4.74 -4.44
CA PHE A 329 -21.79 -4.58 -5.22
C PHE A 329 -22.07 -4.48 -6.73
N ARG A 330 -22.98 -5.30 -7.27
CA ARG A 330 -23.38 -5.28 -8.68
C ARG A 330 -24.09 -3.98 -9.06
N GLY A 331 -25.00 -3.50 -8.22
CA GLY A 331 -25.74 -2.26 -8.46
C GLY A 331 -24.84 -1.02 -8.45
N LEU A 332 -23.89 -0.94 -7.51
CA LEU A 332 -22.99 0.19 -7.36
C LEU A 332 -21.79 0.17 -8.33
N SER A 333 -21.20 -1.00 -8.62
CA SER A 333 -20.09 -1.12 -9.58
C SER A 333 -20.52 -1.23 -11.05
N GLY A 334 -21.80 -1.55 -11.29
CA GLY A 334 -22.33 -1.87 -12.62
C GLY A 334 -21.75 -3.15 -13.25
N LYS A 335 -20.88 -3.91 -12.55
CA LYS A 335 -20.27 -5.13 -13.08
C LYS A 335 -21.19 -6.33 -12.93
N LYS A 336 -21.16 -7.22 -13.92
CA LYS A 336 -21.90 -8.50 -13.86
C LYS A 336 -21.23 -9.44 -12.87
N ILE A 337 -22.04 -10.13 -12.07
CA ILE A 337 -21.60 -11.25 -11.23
C ILE A 337 -21.44 -12.46 -12.14
N ILE A 338 -20.32 -13.17 -11.99
CA ILE A 338 -19.99 -14.41 -12.70
C ILE A 338 -20.09 -15.55 -11.68
N ALA A 339 -21.00 -16.47 -11.91
CA ALA A 339 -21.16 -17.69 -11.13
C ALA A 339 -20.97 -18.93 -12.02
N PRO A 340 -20.48 -20.06 -11.49
CA PRO A 340 -20.48 -21.32 -12.21
C PRO A 340 -21.94 -21.78 -12.41
N THR A 341 -22.23 -22.32 -13.59
CA THR A 341 -23.60 -22.72 -13.99
C THR A 341 -23.63 -24.03 -14.75
N THR A 342 -22.68 -24.23 -15.68
CA THR A 342 -22.68 -25.35 -16.62
C THR A 342 -21.76 -26.52 -16.27
N PHE A 343 -20.72 -26.29 -15.47
CA PHE A 343 -19.81 -27.37 -15.04
C PHE A 343 -20.34 -28.02 -13.77
N ARG A 344 -20.25 -29.36 -13.70
CA ARG A 344 -20.39 -30.14 -12.47
C ARG A 344 -19.27 -31.17 -12.40
N SER A 345 -18.75 -31.33 -11.20
CA SER A 345 -17.74 -32.32 -10.84
C SER A 345 -18.39 -33.70 -10.61
N HIS A 346 -17.59 -34.75 -10.43
CA HIS A 346 -18.06 -36.08 -10.04
C HIS A 346 -18.80 -36.06 -8.69
N GLU A 347 -18.38 -35.20 -7.76
CA GLU A 347 -19.05 -34.95 -6.47
C GLU A 347 -20.25 -33.98 -6.58
N ASP A 348 -20.77 -33.73 -7.79
CA ASP A 348 -21.86 -32.78 -8.10
C ASP A 348 -21.55 -31.29 -7.73
N MET A 349 -20.29 -31.00 -7.39
CA MET A 349 -19.77 -29.68 -7.02
C MET A 349 -19.45 -28.80 -8.23
N TYR A 350 -19.41 -27.48 -8.03
CA TYR A 350 -19.05 -26.52 -9.10
C TYR A 350 -17.54 -26.28 -9.27
N GLY A 351 -16.72 -26.83 -8.38
CA GLY A 351 -15.28 -26.64 -8.37
C GLY A 351 -14.55 -27.91 -7.95
N VAL A 352 -13.30 -28.05 -8.41
CA VAL A 352 -12.48 -29.24 -8.20
C VAL A 352 -11.26 -28.89 -7.35
N LYS A 353 -11.01 -29.67 -6.29
CA LYS A 353 -9.89 -29.46 -5.37
C LYS A 353 -8.57 -29.82 -6.07
N CYS A 354 -7.61 -28.88 -6.10
CA CYS A 354 -6.32 -29.07 -6.75
C CYS A 354 -5.22 -28.21 -6.09
N ASN A 355 -3.97 -28.52 -6.41
CA ASN A 355 -2.81 -27.76 -5.96
C ASN A 355 -2.23 -26.93 -7.11
N LEU A 356 -1.93 -25.66 -6.88
CA LEU A 356 -1.10 -24.86 -7.79
C LEU A 356 0.28 -24.67 -7.14
N LYS A 357 1.29 -25.36 -7.66
CA LYS A 357 2.60 -25.52 -7.00
C LYS A 357 2.38 -26.12 -5.60
N ALA A 358 2.84 -25.44 -4.54
CA ALA A 358 2.67 -25.85 -3.14
C ALA A 358 1.41 -25.28 -2.46
N VAL A 359 0.48 -24.65 -3.21
CA VAL A 359 -0.71 -24.00 -2.65
C VAL A 359 -1.97 -24.78 -3.04
N GLN A 360 -2.66 -25.33 -2.04
CA GLN A 360 -3.97 -25.96 -2.22
C GLN A 360 -5.08 -24.93 -2.45
N GLY A 361 -6.05 -25.27 -3.30
CA GLY A 361 -7.24 -24.45 -3.56
C GLY A 361 -8.29 -25.20 -4.39
N THR A 362 -9.23 -24.44 -4.95
CA THR A 362 -10.33 -24.98 -5.77
C THR A 362 -10.30 -24.35 -7.15
N LEU A 363 -10.31 -25.18 -8.20
CA LEU A 363 -10.41 -24.78 -9.60
C LEU A 363 -11.88 -24.74 -10.02
N PHE A 364 -12.35 -23.60 -10.49
CA PHE A 364 -13.70 -23.41 -11.03
C PHE A 364 -13.65 -23.26 -12.57
N PRO A 365 -14.17 -24.23 -13.33
CA PRO A 365 -14.37 -24.09 -14.77
C PRO A 365 -15.57 -23.16 -15.05
N LEU A 366 -15.30 -21.88 -15.33
CA LEU A 366 -16.33 -20.89 -15.67
C LEU A 366 -16.64 -20.93 -17.17
N GLU A 367 -17.56 -20.07 -17.63
CA GLU A 367 -18.03 -20.08 -19.03
C GLU A 367 -16.96 -19.65 -20.05
N LYS A 368 -16.01 -18.79 -19.63
CA LYS A 368 -14.99 -18.15 -20.49
C LYS A 368 -13.56 -18.27 -19.96
N SER A 369 -13.37 -18.90 -18.81
CA SER A 369 -12.10 -18.90 -18.08
C SER A 369 -12.03 -20.03 -17.07
N LEU A 370 -10.84 -20.53 -16.79
CA LEU A 370 -10.55 -21.28 -15.58
C LEU A 370 -10.22 -20.30 -14.46
N PHE A 371 -10.83 -20.44 -13.29
CA PHE A 371 -10.51 -19.62 -12.13
C PHE A 371 -10.09 -20.49 -10.95
N PHE A 372 -8.80 -20.48 -10.63
CA PHE A 372 -8.26 -21.12 -9.46
C PHE A 372 -8.32 -20.17 -8.27
N VAL A 373 -8.97 -20.59 -7.20
CA VAL A 373 -9.19 -19.79 -6.00
C VAL A 373 -8.44 -20.41 -4.83
N ALA A 374 -7.47 -19.65 -4.34
CA ALA A 374 -6.61 -19.97 -3.21
C ALA A 374 -6.11 -18.65 -2.59
N LYS A 375 -5.11 -18.71 -1.68
CA LYS A 375 -4.48 -17.53 -1.08
C LYS A 375 -4.04 -16.46 -2.09
N GLN A 376 -3.70 -16.87 -3.32
CA GLN A 376 -3.59 -15.98 -4.48
C GLN A 376 -4.44 -16.55 -5.61
N PRO A 377 -5.59 -15.92 -5.96
CA PRO A 377 -6.39 -16.37 -7.08
C PRO A 377 -5.67 -16.21 -8.42
N HIS A 378 -5.89 -17.17 -9.31
CA HIS A 378 -5.31 -17.18 -10.65
C HIS A 378 -6.41 -17.42 -11.69
N LEU A 379 -6.60 -16.44 -12.57
CA LEU A 379 -7.62 -16.46 -13.63
C LEU A 379 -6.92 -16.67 -14.98
N VAL A 380 -7.35 -17.67 -15.74
CA VAL A 380 -6.86 -17.97 -17.08
C VAL A 380 -8.03 -17.94 -18.05
N GLU A 381 -8.03 -17.03 -19.02
CA GLU A 381 -9.08 -16.96 -20.03
C GLU A 381 -8.93 -18.04 -21.10
N PHE A 382 -10.04 -18.63 -21.57
CA PHE A 382 -10.00 -19.58 -22.69
C PHE A 382 -9.45 -18.94 -23.98
N THR A 383 -9.56 -17.62 -24.13
CA THR A 383 -8.92 -16.85 -25.21
C THR A 383 -7.40 -16.99 -25.21
N ASP A 384 -6.78 -17.09 -24.03
CA ASP A 384 -5.33 -17.11 -23.85
C ASP A 384 -4.75 -18.52 -23.82
N ILE A 385 -5.57 -19.55 -23.69
CA ILE A 385 -5.14 -20.95 -23.72
C ILE A 385 -4.79 -21.36 -25.16
N HIS A 386 -3.59 -21.90 -25.35
CA HIS A 386 -3.20 -22.57 -26.59
C HIS A 386 -3.64 -24.04 -26.58
N GLN A 387 -3.34 -24.74 -25.48
CA GLN A 387 -3.59 -26.16 -25.31
C GLN A 387 -3.65 -26.53 -23.82
N VAL A 388 -4.47 -27.51 -23.47
CA VAL A 388 -4.52 -28.14 -22.15
C VAL A 388 -4.02 -29.58 -22.29
N VAL A 389 -3.09 -29.99 -21.45
CA VAL A 389 -2.51 -31.34 -21.44
C VAL A 389 -2.87 -32.01 -20.11
N PHE A 390 -3.43 -33.21 -20.20
CA PHE A 390 -3.73 -34.06 -19.05
C PHE A 390 -2.61 -35.09 -18.89
N SER A 391 -1.84 -35.02 -17.80
CA SER A 391 -0.67 -35.87 -17.55
C SER A 391 -0.83 -36.64 -16.24
N ARG A 392 -0.37 -37.90 -16.20
CA ARG A 392 -0.32 -38.69 -14.97
C ARG A 392 0.88 -38.29 -14.12
N MET A 393 0.72 -38.17 -12.80
CA MET A 393 1.89 -38.16 -11.91
C MET A 393 2.64 -39.51 -12.01
N GLY A 394 3.95 -39.46 -11.78
CA GLY A 394 4.89 -40.51 -12.18
C GLY A 394 4.68 -41.91 -11.56
N SER A 395 5.50 -42.85 -12.03
CA SER A 395 5.41 -44.32 -11.86
C SER A 395 5.51 -44.89 -10.42
N GLY A 396 5.24 -44.09 -9.39
CA GLY A 396 5.22 -44.50 -7.98
C GLY A 396 3.85 -44.99 -7.51
N THR A 397 3.82 -46.08 -6.74
CA THR A 397 2.61 -46.79 -6.27
C THR A 397 1.63 -45.93 -5.45
N SER A 398 2.07 -44.82 -4.88
CA SER A 398 1.24 -43.90 -4.09
C SER A 398 0.44 -42.87 -4.91
N SER A 399 0.74 -42.69 -6.21
CA SER A 399 0.17 -41.61 -7.04
C SER A 399 -0.95 -42.06 -7.99
N ALA A 400 -1.37 -43.32 -7.92
CA ALA A 400 -2.19 -43.95 -8.95
C ALA A 400 -3.63 -43.43 -9.11
N ARG A 401 -4.12 -42.55 -8.21
CA ARG A 401 -5.50 -42.03 -8.16
C ARG A 401 -5.66 -40.56 -8.57
N THR A 402 -4.58 -39.85 -8.89
CA THR A 402 -4.63 -38.43 -9.23
C THR A 402 -3.91 -38.11 -10.54
N PHE A 403 -4.24 -36.96 -11.13
CA PHE A 403 -3.61 -36.44 -12.32
C PHE A 403 -3.27 -34.95 -12.20
N ASP A 404 -2.48 -34.49 -13.16
CA ASP A 404 -2.05 -33.10 -13.29
C ASP A 404 -2.61 -32.50 -14.59
N LEU A 405 -3.13 -31.28 -14.50
CA LEU A 405 -3.70 -30.49 -15.58
C LEU A 405 -2.74 -29.35 -15.94
N LYS A 406 -2.02 -29.50 -17.06
CA LYS A 406 -1.08 -28.49 -17.56
C LYS A 406 -1.77 -27.59 -18.58
N VAL A 407 -1.92 -26.31 -18.26
CA VAL A 407 -2.49 -25.29 -19.14
C VAL A 407 -1.35 -24.51 -19.80
N ILE A 408 -1.22 -24.66 -21.12
CA ILE A 408 -0.24 -23.96 -21.95
C ILE A 408 -0.94 -22.72 -22.52
N SER A 409 -0.48 -21.53 -22.13
CA SER A 409 -0.98 -20.26 -22.65
C SER A 409 -0.27 -19.85 -23.95
N LYS A 410 -0.90 -19.00 -24.76
CA LYS A 410 -0.39 -18.57 -26.08
C LYS A 410 0.83 -17.66 -26.01
N THR A 411 0.90 -16.83 -24.97
CA THR A 411 1.88 -15.74 -24.82
C THR A 411 2.35 -15.55 -23.38
N GLY A 412 2.17 -16.56 -22.52
CA GLY A 412 2.43 -16.48 -21.09
C GLY A 412 3.14 -17.72 -20.54
N PRO A 413 3.35 -17.80 -19.22
CA PRO A 413 3.89 -18.99 -18.58
C PRO A 413 2.91 -20.16 -18.66
N GLU A 414 3.45 -21.37 -18.57
CA GLU A 414 2.66 -22.59 -18.39
C GLU A 414 2.18 -22.69 -16.93
N VAL A 415 0.96 -23.17 -16.73
CA VAL A 415 0.32 -23.28 -15.42
C VAL A 415 -0.08 -24.72 -15.19
N THR A 416 0.57 -25.41 -14.25
CA THR A 416 0.24 -26.80 -13.90
C THR A 416 -0.54 -26.85 -12.58
N PHE A 417 -1.76 -27.36 -12.64
CA PHE A 417 -2.55 -27.74 -11.46
C PHE A 417 -2.30 -29.23 -11.20
N THR A 418 -1.94 -29.59 -9.98
CA THR A 418 -1.56 -30.97 -9.61
C THR A 418 -2.53 -31.58 -8.62
N SER A 419 -2.45 -32.91 -8.46
CA SER A 419 -3.20 -33.67 -7.46
C SER A 419 -4.74 -33.64 -7.62
N ILE A 420 -5.25 -33.58 -8.85
CA ILE A 420 -6.68 -33.66 -9.15
C ILE A 420 -7.14 -35.12 -9.10
N ASN A 421 -8.29 -35.43 -8.50
CA ASN A 421 -8.84 -36.80 -8.46
C ASN A 421 -9.11 -37.32 -9.88
N LYS A 422 -8.73 -38.57 -10.21
CA LYS A 422 -8.94 -39.19 -11.52
C LYS A 422 -10.41 -39.18 -11.97
N GLU A 423 -11.36 -39.28 -11.04
CA GLU A 423 -12.80 -39.26 -11.34
C GLU A 423 -13.27 -37.93 -11.94
N GLU A 424 -12.53 -36.84 -11.71
CA GLU A 424 -12.82 -35.51 -12.25
C GLU A 424 -12.24 -35.29 -13.66
N HIS A 425 -11.52 -36.26 -14.21
CA HIS A 425 -10.92 -36.18 -15.54
C HIS A 425 -11.98 -36.00 -16.64
N ASP A 426 -12.93 -36.94 -16.74
CA ASP A 426 -13.91 -36.97 -17.83
C ASP A 426 -14.88 -35.77 -17.78
N PRO A 427 -15.39 -35.31 -16.61
CA PRO A 427 -16.14 -34.06 -16.52
C PRO A 427 -15.36 -32.84 -17.04
N ILE A 428 -14.08 -32.70 -16.68
CA ILE A 428 -13.23 -31.57 -17.10
C ILE A 428 -12.92 -31.63 -18.60
N GLU A 429 -12.54 -32.80 -19.14
CA GLU A 429 -12.24 -32.97 -20.57
C GLU A 429 -13.46 -32.69 -21.45
N ASN A 430 -14.62 -33.24 -21.09
CA ASN A 430 -15.88 -32.99 -21.80
C ASN A 430 -16.25 -31.50 -21.76
N TYR A 431 -16.10 -30.84 -20.60
CA TYR A 431 -16.39 -29.42 -20.47
C TYR A 431 -15.47 -28.54 -21.32
N LEU A 432 -14.15 -28.75 -21.26
CA LEU A 432 -13.17 -28.01 -22.06
C LEU A 432 -13.38 -28.21 -23.57
N THR A 433 -13.68 -29.44 -23.98
CA THR A 433 -13.99 -29.79 -25.37
C THR A 433 -15.26 -29.08 -25.84
N SER A 434 -16.31 -29.03 -25.01
CA SER A 434 -17.55 -28.29 -25.32
C SER A 434 -17.31 -26.78 -25.52
N LYS A 435 -16.33 -26.21 -24.82
CA LYS A 435 -15.90 -24.81 -24.94
C LYS A 435 -14.88 -24.58 -26.06
N LYS A 436 -14.59 -25.61 -26.89
CA LYS A 436 -13.64 -25.58 -28.02
C LYS A 436 -12.19 -25.28 -27.61
N VAL A 437 -11.81 -25.61 -26.38
CA VAL A 437 -10.42 -25.57 -25.92
C VAL A 437 -9.69 -26.81 -26.46
N ARG A 438 -8.47 -26.66 -26.96
CA ARG A 438 -7.66 -27.78 -27.44
C ARG A 438 -7.18 -28.62 -26.26
N THR A 439 -7.66 -29.85 -26.14
CA THR A 439 -7.22 -30.84 -25.15
C THR A 439 -6.22 -31.82 -25.79
N LYS A 440 -5.26 -32.31 -25.00
CA LYS A 440 -4.43 -33.48 -25.31
C LYS A 440 -4.39 -34.36 -24.07
N ASN A 441 -4.74 -35.63 -24.23
CA ASN A 441 -4.79 -36.60 -23.15
C ASN A 441 -3.55 -37.51 -23.21
N GLU A 442 -2.60 -37.33 -22.29
CA GLU A 442 -1.40 -38.18 -22.16
C GLU A 442 -1.60 -39.29 -21.11
N MET A 443 -2.83 -39.45 -20.59
CA MET A 443 -3.22 -40.60 -19.76
C MET A 443 -3.87 -41.73 -20.56
N ALA A 444 -4.23 -41.49 -21.82
CA ALA A 444 -4.93 -42.43 -22.69
C ALA A 444 -4.01 -43.29 -23.59
N ASP A 445 -2.69 -43.10 -23.54
CA ASP A 445 -1.69 -43.91 -24.28
C ASP A 445 -1.03 -44.97 -23.38
N PRO A 446 -1.57 -46.20 -23.28
CA PRO A 446 -0.86 -47.33 -22.70
C PRO A 446 0.20 -47.93 -23.64
N ASP A 447 0.08 -47.73 -24.96
CA ASP A 447 0.89 -48.44 -25.98
C ASP A 447 2.33 -47.91 -26.13
N LEU A 448 2.64 -46.70 -25.67
CA LEU A 448 3.97 -46.11 -25.80
C LEU A 448 5.01 -46.62 -24.77
N LEU A 449 4.63 -47.58 -23.92
CA LEU A 449 5.53 -48.24 -22.95
C LEU A 449 5.65 -49.77 -23.17
N GLY A 450 4.97 -50.35 -24.16
CA GLY A 450 5.05 -51.78 -24.47
C GLY A 450 6.13 -52.18 -25.50
N ALA A 451 6.58 -51.24 -26.33
CA ALA A 451 7.37 -51.52 -27.53
C ALA A 451 8.90 -51.68 -27.31
N VAL A 452 9.33 -52.34 -26.22
CA VAL A 452 10.75 -52.66 -25.96
C VAL A 452 10.99 -54.10 -25.48
N VAL A 453 9.95 -54.95 -25.47
CA VAL A 453 10.04 -56.35 -25.07
C VAL A 453 9.21 -57.26 -25.98
N GLU A 454 9.65 -57.43 -27.23
CA GLU A 454 9.60 -58.75 -27.91
C GLU A 454 10.48 -58.79 -29.18
N ASP A 455 11.19 -59.90 -29.31
CA ASP A 455 11.82 -60.49 -30.50
C ASP A 455 13.10 -59.87 -31.12
N SER A 456 14.25 -60.36 -30.65
CA SER A 456 15.39 -60.75 -31.51
C SER A 456 16.35 -61.66 -30.70
N ASP A 457 15.95 -62.91 -30.51
CA ASP A 457 16.91 -63.99 -30.27
C ASP A 457 17.48 -64.40 -31.64
N ASP A 458 18.79 -64.17 -31.89
CA ASP A 458 19.64 -65.25 -32.40
C ASP A 458 21.15 -64.96 -32.19
N ASP A 459 21.89 -66.06 -32.07
CA ASP A 459 23.29 -66.27 -31.74
C ASP A 459 24.37 -65.27 -32.23
N GLU A 460 25.35 -64.97 -31.36
CA GLU A 460 26.69 -65.59 -31.51
C GLU A 460 27.55 -65.47 -30.22
N MET A 461 28.02 -66.61 -29.71
CA MET A 461 28.96 -66.65 -28.57
C MET A 461 30.41 -66.51 -29.03
N GLN A 462 31.15 -65.52 -28.49
CA GLN A 462 32.60 -65.69 -28.35
C GLN A 462 33.20 -65.05 -27.10
N SER A 463 33.96 -65.88 -26.39
CA SER A 463 34.70 -65.58 -25.16
C SER A 463 35.98 -64.78 -25.42
N VAL A 464 36.39 -63.93 -24.49
CA VAL A 464 37.37 -64.23 -23.42
C VAL A 464 37.57 -63.01 -22.50
N ALA A 465 38.01 -63.26 -21.27
CA ALA A 465 38.43 -62.21 -20.34
C ALA A 465 39.95 -62.01 -20.36
N SER A 466 40.37 -60.80 -19.97
CA SER A 466 41.74 -60.42 -19.56
C SER A 466 42.84 -60.40 -20.64
N ASP A 467 43.32 -59.21 -20.99
CA ASP A 467 44.62 -58.74 -20.47
C ASP A 467 44.70 -57.21 -20.48
N GLY A 468 45.46 -56.64 -19.53
CA GLY A 468 45.73 -55.22 -19.43
C GLY A 468 47.22 -54.94 -19.41
N SER A 469 47.76 -54.37 -20.50
CA SER A 469 49.16 -53.93 -20.59
C SER A 469 49.29 -52.56 -21.28
N GLU A 470 50.43 -51.90 -21.06
CA GLU A 470 50.55 -50.44 -20.97
C GLU A 470 51.02 -49.67 -22.23
N ARG A 471 50.48 -48.45 -22.44
CA ARG A 471 51.13 -47.21 -22.98
C ARG A 471 51.61 -47.22 -24.47
N PRO A 472 52.05 -46.08 -25.08
CA PRO A 472 52.10 -44.67 -24.63
C PRO A 472 51.49 -43.58 -25.60
N LYS A 473 51.45 -42.35 -25.07
CA LYS A 473 51.41 -40.98 -25.66
C LYS A 473 52.39 -40.72 -26.86
N PRO A 474 52.47 -39.50 -27.51
CA PRO A 474 51.64 -38.26 -27.48
C PRO A 474 51.42 -37.55 -28.88
N ARG A 475 50.95 -36.28 -28.83
CA ARG A 475 51.07 -35.16 -29.82
C ARG A 475 50.08 -35.15 -31.01
N ALA A 476 49.62 -33.99 -31.49
CA ALA A 476 49.61 -32.62 -30.95
C ALA A 476 48.59 -31.78 -31.76
N MET A 477 48.02 -30.73 -31.18
CA MET A 477 47.66 -29.55 -31.94
C MET A 477 47.82 -28.30 -31.09
N ASP A 478 48.27 -27.23 -31.74
CA ASP A 478 48.80 -25.99 -31.20
C ASP A 478 48.10 -24.81 -31.89
N SER A 479 48.05 -23.68 -31.18
CA SER A 479 47.81 -22.29 -31.60
C SER A 479 46.62 -21.61 -30.91
N ASP A 480 46.97 -20.71 -30.00
CA ASP A 480 46.16 -19.59 -29.49
C ASP A 480 45.75 -18.60 -30.61
N ASP A 481 44.76 -17.72 -30.34
CA ASP A 481 45.07 -16.30 -30.05
C ASP A 481 43.91 -15.52 -29.35
N GLU A 482 44.28 -14.48 -28.59
CA GLU A 482 43.52 -13.32 -28.05
C GLU A 482 42.32 -13.57 -27.07
N SER A 483 42.41 -13.39 -25.72
CA SER A 483 42.67 -12.18 -24.86
C SER A 483 41.37 -11.50 -24.34
N GLU A 484 41.18 -10.95 -23.12
CA GLU A 484 41.84 -10.90 -21.78
C GLU A 484 40.72 -10.99 -20.68
N ALA A 485 40.87 -11.66 -19.52
CA ALA A 485 41.48 -11.27 -18.23
C ALA A 485 40.78 -10.13 -17.42
N ASP A 486 40.32 -10.44 -16.20
CA ASP A 486 39.97 -9.48 -15.13
C ASP A 486 40.21 -10.14 -13.76
N GLU A 487 41.09 -9.56 -12.94
CA GLU A 487 41.56 -10.09 -11.64
C GLU A 487 41.09 -9.17 -10.50
N ASP A 488 40.55 -9.76 -9.42
CA ASP A 488 40.91 -9.48 -8.00
C ASP A 488 39.77 -9.86 -7.04
N PHE A 489 40.02 -10.88 -6.23
CA PHE A 489 39.27 -11.19 -5.01
C PHE A 489 40.26 -11.60 -3.91
N GLU A 490 40.72 -10.62 -3.14
CA GLU A 490 41.51 -10.83 -1.92
C GLU A 490 40.59 -10.77 -0.70
N ALA A 491 40.61 -11.82 0.12
CA ALA A 491 39.93 -11.89 1.39
C ALA A 491 40.95 -11.81 2.53
N SER A 492 40.82 -10.85 3.43
CA SER A 492 41.69 -10.71 4.60
C SER A 492 40.93 -10.93 5.91
N GLU A 493 41.40 -11.89 6.70
CA GLU A 493 41.08 -12.03 8.13
C GLU A 493 41.54 -10.81 8.93
N SER A 494 40.81 -10.44 10.00
CA SER A 494 41.36 -10.21 11.35
C SER A 494 40.35 -9.51 12.29
N ASP A 495 40.60 -9.69 13.60
CA ASP A 495 40.17 -8.87 14.74
C ASP A 495 38.75 -9.04 15.31
N GLY A 496 38.53 -10.16 15.98
CA GLY A 496 37.46 -10.34 16.97
C GLY A 496 37.93 -10.01 18.38
N GLY A 497 37.70 -8.77 18.83
CA GLY A 497 38.04 -8.29 20.18
C GLY A 497 36.82 -8.05 21.07
N SER A 498 36.55 -8.96 22.01
CA SER A 498 35.60 -8.71 23.12
C SER A 498 36.21 -7.76 24.16
N PRO A 499 35.37 -6.94 24.83
CA PRO A 499 35.58 -6.61 26.24
C PRO A 499 34.46 -7.17 27.13
N SER A 500 34.83 -7.47 28.36
CA SER A 500 34.04 -8.17 29.37
C SER A 500 32.97 -7.30 30.05
N GLU A 501 31.93 -7.98 30.53
CA GLU A 501 31.14 -7.63 31.71
C GLU A 501 31.96 -6.87 32.78
N SER A 502 31.42 -5.76 33.29
CA SER A 502 31.85 -5.20 34.58
C SER A 502 30.68 -4.49 35.25
N ASP A 503 30.40 -4.92 36.47
CA ASP A 503 29.23 -4.58 37.27
C ASP A 503 29.45 -3.25 38.01
N SER A 504 28.46 -2.35 37.99
CA SER A 504 28.38 -1.23 38.94
C SER A 504 26.97 -0.65 39.03
N GLU A 505 26.18 -1.15 39.98
CA GLU A 505 25.05 -0.40 40.50
C GLU A 505 25.52 0.91 41.17
N VAL A 506 24.98 2.05 40.74
CA VAL A 506 24.90 3.24 41.61
C VAL A 506 23.63 4.04 41.38
N SER A 507 23.05 4.43 42.50
CA SER A 507 21.73 4.98 42.67
C SER A 507 21.59 6.48 42.33
N ASP A 508 20.47 6.80 41.69
CA ASP A 508 19.45 7.76 42.16
C ASP A 508 19.81 9.26 42.37
N ARG A 509 18.92 10.11 41.84
CA ARG A 509 18.74 11.58 42.09
C ARG A 509 19.80 12.57 41.59
N MET A 510 19.38 13.40 40.62
CA MET A 510 19.45 14.86 40.77
C MET A 510 18.39 15.58 39.92
N SER A 511 17.44 16.24 40.57
CA SER A 511 16.65 17.34 40.02
C SER A 511 17.51 18.64 40.03
N ILE A 512 17.22 19.79 39.41
CA ILE A 512 15.98 20.53 39.15
C ILE A 512 16.30 21.69 38.15
N VAL A 513 15.28 22.39 37.64
CA VAL A 513 15.28 23.85 37.27
C VAL A 513 16.11 24.25 36.02
N SER A 514 15.48 24.73 34.93
CA SER A 514 14.94 26.09 34.69
C SER A 514 15.96 27.23 34.79
N GLY A 515 16.09 28.06 33.74
CA GLY A 515 16.78 29.35 33.87
C GLY A 515 17.75 29.68 32.75
N ASP A 516 17.21 30.27 31.68
CA ASP A 516 17.89 31.28 30.86
C ASP A 516 18.73 32.26 31.71
N LEU A 517 19.98 32.57 31.31
CA LEU A 517 20.37 33.97 31.03
C LEU A 517 21.73 34.14 30.34
N ALA A 518 21.87 35.33 29.75
CA ALA A 518 23.02 35.87 29.03
C ALA A 518 24.31 36.05 29.84
N VAL A 519 25.42 36.12 29.09
CA VAL A 519 26.77 36.49 29.54
C VAL A 519 26.89 38.00 29.76
N ALA A 520 27.34 38.44 30.95
CA ALA A 520 28.31 39.55 31.10
C ALA A 520 28.78 39.75 32.56
N ASP A 521 30.09 39.62 32.74
CA ASP A 521 30.98 40.29 33.70
C ASP A 521 30.78 40.26 35.24
N ALA A 522 31.94 40.30 35.91
CA ALA A 522 32.11 40.45 37.35
C ALA A 522 32.95 41.75 37.60
N PRO A 523 33.59 42.02 38.77
CA PRO A 523 33.46 41.44 40.11
C PRO A 523 33.41 42.48 41.27
N LYS A 524 32.94 42.08 42.48
CA LYS A 524 33.70 42.12 43.77
C LYS A 524 32.85 42.14 45.07
N LYS A 525 33.24 41.23 45.97
CA LYS A 525 33.39 41.35 47.46
C LYS A 525 32.18 41.51 48.41
N LYS A 526 32.04 40.42 49.20
CA LYS A 526 32.04 40.34 50.69
C LYS A 526 30.73 40.56 51.50
N LYS A 527 30.44 39.49 52.28
CA LYS A 527 29.94 39.45 53.68
C LYS A 527 28.47 39.89 53.93
N LYS A 528 27.78 39.37 54.98
CA LYS A 528 27.85 38.12 55.78
C LYS A 528 26.67 38.18 56.78
N ASP A 529 26.02 37.04 57.09
CA ASP A 529 25.05 36.83 58.20
C ASP A 529 23.78 37.72 58.19
N GLY A 530 22.62 37.31 58.70
CA GLY A 530 22.22 36.01 59.25
C GLY A 530 20.85 36.06 59.97
N ASP A 531 20.37 34.87 60.34
CA ASP A 531 19.26 34.57 61.27
C ASP A 531 17.79 34.77 60.87
N ALA A 532 16.92 33.97 61.50
CA ALA A 532 15.47 33.89 61.37
C ALA A 532 14.83 34.32 62.73
N PRO A 533 13.77 33.73 63.38
CA PRO A 533 12.92 32.57 63.05
C PRO A 533 11.37 32.66 63.34
N LYS A 534 10.62 31.80 62.63
CA LYS A 534 9.46 30.93 63.05
C LYS A 534 8.24 31.46 63.88
N LYS A 535 7.03 31.12 63.38
CA LYS A 535 5.83 30.43 64.01
C LYS A 535 4.50 31.07 63.54
N GLY A 536 3.36 30.37 63.30
CA GLY A 536 3.06 28.93 63.18
C GLY A 536 1.56 28.56 63.42
N LYS A 537 1.13 27.35 62.99
CA LYS A 537 -0.15 26.60 63.29
C LYS A 537 -1.47 27.07 62.58
N LYS A 538 -2.20 26.21 61.83
CA LYS A 538 -3.15 25.06 62.15
C LYS A 538 -4.58 25.54 62.55
N ASP A 539 -5.73 24.88 62.28
CA ASP A 539 -6.09 23.63 61.57
C ASP A 539 -7.61 23.57 61.19
N LYS A 540 -7.96 22.61 60.31
CA LYS A 540 -9.25 22.06 59.76
C LYS A 540 -10.66 22.17 60.44
N ALA A 541 -11.65 22.47 59.57
CA ALA A 541 -12.88 21.69 59.15
C ALA A 541 -14.13 21.37 60.04
N ALA A 542 -15.34 21.53 59.43
CA ALA A 542 -16.53 20.63 59.53
C ALA A 542 -17.64 20.97 58.46
N LYS A 543 -18.57 20.03 58.15
CA LYS A 543 -19.65 20.07 57.10
C LYS A 543 -21.07 20.26 57.67
N LYS A 544 -22.06 20.72 56.87
CA LYS A 544 -23.24 19.93 56.36
C LYS A 544 -24.36 20.73 55.62
N GLU A 545 -25.02 20.03 54.68
CA GLU A 545 -26.43 20.14 54.16
C GLU A 545 -26.94 21.49 53.56
N ASP A 546 -27.90 21.57 52.63
CA ASP A 546 -28.98 20.66 52.19
C ASP A 546 -29.37 20.84 50.67
N GLY A 547 -30.41 20.14 50.16
CA GLY A 547 -30.79 20.02 48.72
C GLY A 547 -31.86 20.99 48.13
N PRO A 548 -32.85 20.53 47.32
CA PRO A 548 -32.75 20.64 45.85
C PRO A 548 -33.98 21.22 45.07
N ALA A 549 -33.81 21.29 43.73
CA ALA A 549 -34.83 21.13 42.65
C ALA A 549 -35.59 22.33 42.00
N LYS A 550 -36.04 22.09 40.74
CA LYS A 550 -36.62 23.03 39.74
C LYS A 550 -38.16 23.17 39.83
N LYS A 551 -38.73 24.34 39.43
CA LYS A 551 -39.84 24.40 38.41
C LYS A 551 -40.33 25.81 37.97
N LYS A 552 -40.55 25.91 36.64
CA LYS A 552 -41.58 26.66 35.86
C LYS A 552 -41.61 28.21 35.79
N GLN A 553 -41.47 28.68 34.54
CA GLN A 553 -42.06 29.93 34.03
C GLN A 553 -43.52 29.73 33.52
N LYS A 554 -44.31 30.80 33.64
CA LYS A 554 -45.43 31.31 32.80
C LYS A 554 -45.78 32.69 33.42
N LYS A 555 -46.28 33.73 32.74
CA LYS A 555 -47.07 33.85 31.50
C LYS A 555 -47.04 35.32 31.03
N ASN A 556 -47.38 35.59 29.76
CA ASN A 556 -48.27 36.65 29.23
C ASN A 556 -48.31 36.45 27.69
N THR A 557 -49.42 36.22 26.98
CA THR A 557 -50.55 37.11 26.60
C THR A 557 -50.12 38.46 26.04
N ASP A 558 -50.63 38.92 24.88
CA ASP A 558 -51.74 38.37 24.05
C ASP A 558 -51.40 37.17 23.15
#